data_AF-A0AAE1SF06-F1
#
_entry.id   AF-A0AAE1SF06-F1
#
_cell.length_a   1.000
_cell.length_b   1.000
_cell.length_c   1.000
_cell.angle_alpha   90.00
_cell.angle_beta   90.00
_cell.angle_gamma   90.00
#
_symmetry.space_group_name_H-M   'P 1'
#
loop_
_entity.id
_entity.type
_entity.pdbx_description
1 polymer ?
#
loop_
_entity_poly.entity_id
_entity_poly.type
_entity_poly.pdbx_seq_one_letter_code
_entity_poly.pdbx_strand_id
1 'polypeptide(L)'
;MKHNNVIPNGHFKKHWQNYVRTWFNQPARKTRRRNARQQKAVKIFPRPTAGSLRPIVHGQTLKYNMKVRAGRGFSLEELKARLYLGQGGDSSTEELATATQVQGSYMPITREQPAVELVKVTDEMKAFNAYGKLRIERTNARYVGVRAKRAAEAEKEEKK
;
A
#
# COMPACT_ATOMS: atom_id res chain seq x y z
N MET A 1 -46.35 0.05 -6.83
CA MET A 1 -45.25 0.22 -7.79
C MET A 1 -45.87 0.26 -9.16
N LYS A 2 -45.92 1.41 -9.83
CA LYS A 2 -46.38 1.44 -11.23
C LYS A 2 -45.20 0.91 -12.06
N HIS A 3 -45.44 -0.07 -12.92
CA HIS A 3 -44.45 -0.80 -13.75
C HIS A 3 -43.67 -1.92 -13.02
N ASN A 4 -43.01 -2.77 -13.83
CA ASN A 4 -42.18 -3.90 -13.43
C ASN A 4 -40.79 -3.44 -12.93
N ASN A 5 -40.78 -2.69 -11.83
CA ASN A 5 -39.56 -2.18 -11.21
C ASN A 5 -39.15 -3.07 -10.02
N VAL A 6 -37.87 -3.07 -9.67
CA VAL A 6 -37.32 -3.79 -8.51
C VAL A 6 -37.82 -3.18 -7.20
N ILE A 7 -38.32 -4.01 -6.28
CA ILE A 7 -38.81 -3.57 -4.96
C ILE A 7 -37.78 -2.64 -4.28
N PRO A 8 -38.15 -1.41 -3.88
CA PRO A 8 -37.19 -0.46 -3.34
C PRO A 8 -36.66 -0.94 -1.98
N ASN A 9 -35.35 -1.11 -1.86
CA ASN A 9 -34.68 -1.33 -0.57
C ASN A 9 -34.16 0.00 -0.01
N GLY A 10 -35.10 0.87 0.40
CA GLY A 10 -34.79 2.17 0.98
C GLY A 10 -34.17 2.03 2.37
N HIS A 11 -32.93 2.50 2.54
CA HIS A 11 -32.21 2.47 3.82
C HIS A 11 -32.58 3.63 4.76
N PHE A 12 -33.81 4.13 4.66
CA PHE A 12 -34.37 5.16 5.55
C PHE A 12 -34.93 4.52 6.83
N LYS A 13 -34.10 3.69 7.45
CA LYS A 13 -34.47 2.92 8.65
C LYS A 13 -34.43 3.84 9.88
N LYS A 14 -35.36 3.64 10.81
CA LYS A 14 -35.49 4.43 12.06
C LYS A 14 -35.79 5.91 11.79
N HIS A 15 -35.77 6.74 12.84
CA HIS A 15 -35.98 8.20 12.76
C HIS A 15 -34.76 8.93 12.16
N TRP A 16 -34.40 8.61 10.91
CA TRP A 16 -33.20 9.13 10.23
C TRP A 16 -33.18 10.66 10.13
N GLN A 17 -34.34 11.31 10.11
CA GLN A 17 -34.48 12.78 10.08
C GLN A 17 -33.82 13.45 11.30
N ASN A 18 -33.77 12.79 12.45
CA ASN A 18 -33.08 13.31 13.65
C ASN A 18 -31.55 13.17 13.57
N TYR A 19 -31.04 12.36 12.64
CA TYR A 19 -29.61 12.05 12.49
C TYR A 19 -29.05 12.56 11.16
N VAL A 20 -29.55 13.69 10.68
CA VAL A 20 -29.09 14.32 9.44
C VAL A 20 -27.76 15.04 9.68
N ARG A 21 -26.68 14.50 9.11
CA ARG A 21 -25.38 15.18 9.09
C ARG A 21 -25.31 16.15 7.91
N THR A 22 -25.30 17.45 8.21
CA THR A 22 -25.09 18.51 7.22
C THR A 22 -23.60 18.82 7.02
N TRP A 23 -23.28 19.49 5.90
CA TRP A 23 -21.90 19.82 5.51
C TRP A 23 -21.64 21.33 5.40
N PHE A 24 -22.50 22.19 5.97
CA PHE A 24 -22.33 23.65 5.94
C PHE A 24 -21.01 24.12 6.59
N ASN A 25 -20.47 23.36 7.54
CA ASN A 25 -19.20 23.66 8.20
C ASN A 25 -17.95 23.18 7.43
N GLN A 26 -18.10 22.59 6.23
CA GLN A 26 -16.98 22.10 5.42
C GLN A 26 -15.97 23.21 5.06
N PRO A 27 -16.35 24.41 4.57
CA PRO A 27 -15.41 25.49 4.28
C PRO A 27 -14.68 25.97 5.55
N ALA A 28 -15.41 26.23 6.64
CA ALA A 28 -14.81 26.64 7.92
C ALA A 28 -13.80 25.59 8.43
N ARG A 29 -14.12 24.30 8.32
CA ARG A 29 -13.19 23.21 8.67
C ARG A 29 -11.96 23.15 7.76
N LYS A 30 -12.04 23.61 6.50
CA LYS A 30 -10.88 23.67 5.59
C LYS A 30 -9.93 24.79 6.03
N THR A 31 -10.45 25.98 6.29
CA THR A 31 -9.67 27.13 6.78
C THR A 31 -9.02 26.83 8.13
N ARG A 32 -9.78 26.30 9.09
CA ARG A 32 -9.24 25.89 10.40
C ARG A 32 -8.09 24.89 10.27
N ARG A 33 -8.22 23.88 9.40
CA ARG A 33 -7.14 22.90 9.15
C ARG A 33 -5.92 23.53 8.48
N ARG A 34 -6.07 24.56 7.65
CA ARG A 34 -4.96 25.30 7.04
C ARG A 34 -4.19 26.08 8.11
N ASN A 35 -4.88 26.87 8.93
CA ASN A 35 -4.25 27.69 9.97
C ASN A 35 -3.49 26.82 10.99
N ALA A 36 -4.09 25.70 11.41
CA ALA A 36 -3.43 24.75 12.30
C ALA A 36 -2.15 24.14 11.69
N ARG A 37 -2.13 23.86 10.38
CA ARG A 37 -0.92 23.39 9.69
C ARG A 37 0.16 24.47 9.62
N GLN A 38 -0.22 25.73 9.38
CA GLN A 38 0.72 26.86 9.38
C GLN A 38 1.33 27.09 10.77
N GLN A 39 0.51 27.10 11.82
CA GLN A 39 0.98 27.20 13.21
C GLN A 39 1.93 26.06 13.58
N LYS A 40 1.62 24.83 13.16
CA LYS A 40 2.51 23.67 13.35
C LYS A 40 3.84 23.84 12.60
N ALA A 41 3.81 24.37 11.38
CA ALA A 41 5.02 24.58 10.57
C ALA A 41 5.98 25.57 11.23
N VAL A 42 5.45 26.71 11.69
CA VAL A 42 6.21 27.73 12.44
C VAL A 42 6.80 27.14 13.72
N LYS A 43 6.04 26.34 14.47
CA LYS A 43 6.50 25.72 15.72
C LYS A 43 7.65 24.71 15.54
N ILE A 44 7.70 24.02 14.40
CA ILE A 44 8.64 22.89 14.15
C ILE A 44 9.85 23.32 13.32
N PHE A 45 9.85 24.54 12.77
CA PHE A 45 10.97 25.11 12.03
C PHE A 45 12.29 24.94 12.82
N PRO A 46 13.38 24.44 12.21
CA PRO A 46 13.61 24.23 10.77
C PRO A 46 13.21 22.85 10.22
N ARG A 47 12.63 21.94 11.02
CA ARG A 47 12.35 20.56 10.59
C ARG A 47 11.21 20.49 9.55
N PRO A 48 11.18 19.48 8.66
CA PRO A 48 10.13 19.33 7.65
C PRO A 48 8.71 19.21 8.21
N THR A 49 7.74 19.82 7.55
CA THR A 49 6.32 19.84 8.00
C THR A 49 5.60 18.50 7.85
N ALA A 50 6.02 17.66 6.91
CA ALA A 50 5.42 16.35 6.65
C ALA A 50 5.64 15.32 7.77
N GLY A 51 6.51 15.63 8.74
CA GLY A 51 6.86 14.75 9.85
C GLY A 51 8.02 13.83 9.52
N SER A 52 8.09 12.69 10.21
CA SER A 52 9.15 11.70 10.04
C SER A 52 9.11 11.01 8.68
N LEU A 53 10.27 10.57 8.19
CA LEU A 53 10.37 9.73 7.01
C LEU A 53 9.65 8.40 7.24
N ARG A 54 8.91 7.93 6.21
CA ARG A 54 8.10 6.71 6.27
C ARG A 54 8.59 5.73 5.20
N PRO A 55 8.68 4.42 5.50
CA PRO A 55 9.12 3.43 4.52
C PRO A 55 8.05 3.20 3.46
N ILE A 56 8.48 2.59 2.37
CA ILE A 56 7.63 2.19 1.24
C ILE A 56 7.09 0.79 1.53
N VAL A 57 5.76 0.60 1.51
CA VAL A 57 5.10 -0.66 1.86
C VAL A 57 4.02 -1.03 0.85
N HIS A 58 3.88 -2.31 0.55
CA HIS A 58 2.85 -2.87 -0.33
C HIS A 58 1.49 -3.10 0.37
N GLY A 59 0.42 -3.24 -0.42
CA GLY A 59 -0.89 -3.66 0.09
C GLY A 59 -0.91 -5.13 0.53
N GLN A 60 -1.75 -5.47 1.51
CA GLN A 60 -1.77 -6.82 2.12
C GLN A 60 -2.40 -7.90 1.21
N THR A 61 -3.34 -7.54 0.36
CA THR A 61 -4.09 -8.52 -0.45
C THR A 61 -3.49 -8.69 -1.84
N LEU A 62 -3.75 -9.83 -2.49
CA LEU A 62 -3.30 -10.10 -3.86
C LEU A 62 -3.63 -8.96 -4.84
N LYS A 63 -4.84 -8.39 -4.74
CA LYS A 63 -5.29 -7.27 -5.57
C LYS A 63 -4.49 -5.97 -5.34
N TYR A 64 -4.04 -5.73 -4.12
CA TYR A 64 -3.39 -4.48 -3.72
C TYR A 64 -1.89 -4.60 -3.51
N ASN A 65 -1.30 -5.79 -3.66
CA ASN A 65 0.14 -5.99 -3.53
C ASN A 65 0.93 -5.12 -4.52
N MET A 66 0.42 -4.89 -5.74
CA MET A 66 1.07 -4.00 -6.71
C MET A 66 0.99 -2.51 -6.36
N LYS A 67 0.19 -2.13 -5.35
CA LYS A 67 0.07 -0.74 -4.92
C LYS A 67 0.99 -0.48 -3.74
N VAL A 68 1.77 0.57 -3.89
CA VAL A 68 2.74 1.03 -2.91
C VAL A 68 2.20 2.24 -2.14
N ARG A 69 2.54 2.34 -0.86
CA ARG A 69 2.11 3.44 0.03
C ARG A 69 3.16 3.71 1.13
N ALA A 70 3.03 4.85 1.80
CA ALA A 70 3.82 5.15 2.99
C ALA A 70 3.39 4.28 4.19
N GLY A 71 4.32 3.50 4.73
CA GLY A 71 4.19 2.64 5.91
C GLY A 71 4.19 3.42 7.23
N ARG A 72 4.19 2.76 8.39
CA ARG A 72 4.18 3.46 9.70
C ARG A 72 5.57 3.97 10.11
N GLY A 73 6.58 3.13 9.98
CA GLY A 73 7.99 3.37 10.35
C GLY A 73 8.84 2.18 9.91
N PHE A 74 10.16 2.38 9.84
CA PHE A 74 11.14 1.39 9.37
C PHE A 74 11.22 0.17 10.28
N SER A 75 11.55 -0.99 9.70
CA SER A 75 11.82 -2.21 10.47
C SER A 75 13.18 -2.11 11.19
N LEU A 76 13.37 -2.89 12.24
CA LEU A 76 14.66 -2.92 12.96
C LEU A 76 15.80 -3.41 12.08
N GLU A 77 15.50 -4.33 11.15
CA GLU A 77 16.47 -4.85 10.17
C GLU A 77 16.92 -3.75 9.21
N GLU A 78 15.98 -2.96 8.68
CA GLU A 78 16.27 -1.81 7.81
C GLU A 78 17.11 -0.75 8.55
N LEU A 79 16.78 -0.48 9.81
CA LEU A 79 17.53 0.47 10.62
C LEU A 79 18.95 -0.03 10.92
N LYS A 80 19.10 -1.31 11.26
CA LYS A 80 20.41 -1.92 11.52
C LYS A 80 21.29 -1.96 10.27
N ALA A 81 20.73 -2.27 9.10
CA ALA A 81 21.46 -2.27 7.84
C ALA A 81 21.99 -0.88 7.45
N ARG A 82 21.33 0.18 7.90
CA ARG A 82 21.67 1.57 7.59
C ARG A 82 22.47 2.27 8.69
N LEU A 83 22.51 1.69 9.90
CA LEU A 83 23.28 2.18 11.04
C LEU A 83 24.77 1.97 10.79
N TYR A 84 25.35 2.80 9.91
CA TYR A 84 26.70 3.28 10.12
C TYR A 84 26.67 4.23 11.32
N LEU A 85 27.18 3.75 12.46
CA LEU A 85 27.65 4.60 13.55
C LEU A 85 28.91 5.32 13.04
N GLY A 86 28.71 6.40 12.27
CA GLY A 86 29.80 7.12 11.61
C GLY A 86 29.62 8.62 11.75
N GLN A 87 30.32 9.16 12.75
CA GLN A 87 30.74 10.54 12.99
C GLN A 87 29.73 11.67 12.73
N GLY A 88 29.49 12.47 13.79
CA GLY A 88 28.71 13.71 13.73
C GLY A 88 29.33 14.70 12.74
N GLY A 89 28.90 14.63 11.50
CA GLY A 89 29.09 15.64 10.47
C GLY A 89 27.87 16.54 10.48
N ASP A 90 27.85 17.50 11.41
CA ASP A 90 26.89 18.60 11.35
C ASP A 90 27.25 19.55 10.20
N SER A 91 26.24 20.23 9.68
CA SER A 91 26.38 21.22 8.59
C SER A 91 27.20 22.43 9.02
N SER A 92 27.83 23.09 8.04
CA SER A 92 28.59 24.33 8.27
C SER A 92 27.70 25.47 8.78
N THR A 93 28.28 26.49 9.42
CA THR A 93 27.54 27.64 9.96
C THR A 93 26.79 28.43 8.88
N GLU A 94 27.30 28.44 7.65
CA GLU A 94 26.67 29.08 6.48
C GLU A 94 25.40 28.34 6.03
N GLU A 95 25.42 27.01 6.05
CA GLU A 95 24.25 26.16 5.74
C GLU A 95 23.16 26.26 6.82
N LEU A 96 23.55 26.47 8.09
CA LEU A 96 22.61 26.68 9.19
C LEU A 96 21.84 28.00 9.05
N ALA A 97 22.51 29.07 8.60
CA ALA A 97 21.88 30.37 8.41
C ALA A 97 20.87 30.39 7.25
N THR A 98 21.05 29.51 6.25
CA THR A 98 20.20 29.41 5.06
C THR A 98 19.18 28.26 5.14
N ALA A 99 19.07 27.60 6.29
CA ALA A 99 18.21 26.44 6.47
C ALA A 99 16.73 26.78 6.22
N THR A 100 16.15 26.21 5.16
CA THR A 100 14.75 26.38 4.80
C THR A 100 13.94 25.12 5.10
N GLN A 101 12.68 25.32 5.46
CA GLN A 101 11.77 24.21 5.71
C GLN A 101 11.26 23.63 4.39
N VAL A 102 11.54 22.34 4.14
CA VAL A 102 10.95 21.62 3.01
C VAL A 102 9.44 21.52 3.19
N GLN A 103 8.69 22.02 2.21
CA GLN A 103 7.24 21.92 2.14
C GLN A 103 6.83 20.71 1.29
N GLY A 104 5.86 19.92 1.78
CA GLY A 104 5.39 18.73 1.08
C GLY A 104 5.99 17.41 1.60
N SER A 105 5.67 16.31 0.94
CA SER A 105 6.16 14.98 1.34
C SER A 105 7.60 14.80 0.90
N TYR A 106 8.47 14.44 1.84
CA TYR A 106 9.87 14.11 1.55
C TYR A 106 9.95 12.80 0.77
N MET A 107 10.65 12.80 -0.38
CA MET A 107 10.74 11.67 -1.33
C MET A 107 9.35 11.07 -1.68
N PRO A 108 8.53 11.77 -2.50
CA PRO A 108 7.20 11.30 -2.82
C PRO A 108 7.25 10.00 -3.62
N ILE A 109 6.32 9.09 -3.32
CA ILE A 109 6.19 7.82 -4.03
C ILE A 109 5.70 8.09 -5.45
N THR A 110 6.58 7.93 -6.43
CA THR A 110 6.27 7.98 -7.86
C THR A 110 5.91 6.58 -8.37
N ARG A 111 5.05 6.51 -9.39
CA ARG A 111 4.76 5.25 -10.09
C ARG A 111 5.48 5.29 -11.42
N GLU A 112 6.73 4.85 -11.41
CA GLU A 112 7.51 4.66 -12.62
C GLU A 112 6.93 3.48 -13.38
N GLN A 113 6.57 3.71 -14.64
CA GLN A 113 6.17 2.63 -15.54
C GLN A 113 7.45 2.00 -16.07
N PRO A 114 7.61 0.67 -15.99
CA PRO A 114 8.76 0.01 -16.60
C PRO A 114 8.73 0.25 -18.12
N ALA A 115 9.87 0.64 -18.68
CA ALA A 115 10.02 0.72 -20.12
C ALA A 115 9.94 -0.70 -20.70
N VAL A 116 9.03 -0.92 -21.65
CA VAL A 116 8.90 -2.20 -22.35
C VAL A 116 9.77 -2.13 -23.60
N GLU A 117 10.86 -2.88 -23.62
CA GLU A 117 11.69 -3.05 -24.80
C GLU A 117 11.05 -4.08 -25.75
N LEU A 118 11.09 -3.79 -27.05
CA LEU A 118 10.58 -4.69 -28.08
C LEU A 118 11.60 -5.81 -28.32
N VAL A 119 11.36 -6.98 -27.72
CA VAL A 119 12.23 -8.16 -27.87
C VAL A 119 11.66 -9.10 -28.94
N LYS A 120 12.54 -9.74 -29.73
CA LYS A 120 12.15 -10.78 -30.68
C LYS A 120 11.61 -12.01 -29.93
N VAL A 121 10.50 -12.57 -30.41
CA VAL A 121 9.90 -13.77 -29.80
C VAL A 121 10.83 -14.97 -29.96
N THR A 122 11.28 -15.53 -28.84
CA THR A 122 12.13 -16.73 -28.81
C THR A 122 11.30 -17.99 -29.06
N ASP A 123 11.94 -19.09 -29.49
CA ASP A 123 11.22 -20.34 -29.73
C ASP A 123 10.68 -20.98 -28.44
N GLU A 124 11.32 -20.72 -27.30
CA GLU A 124 10.81 -21.08 -25.97
C GLU A 124 9.49 -20.38 -25.64
N MET A 125 9.37 -19.08 -25.98
CA MET A 125 8.12 -18.33 -25.78
C MET A 125 6.99 -18.88 -26.65
N LYS A 126 7.30 -19.41 -27.85
CA LYS A 126 6.31 -20.06 -28.72
C LYS A 126 5.91 -21.44 -28.23
N ALA A 127 6.85 -22.19 -27.67
CA ALA A 127 6.61 -23.53 -27.13
C ALA A 127 5.82 -23.50 -25.79
N PHE A 128 5.86 -22.39 -25.05
CA PHE A 128 5.17 -22.27 -23.76
C PHE A 128 3.63 -22.21 -23.90
N ASN A 129 2.96 -23.29 -23.54
CA ASN A 129 1.49 -23.33 -23.48
C ASN A 129 0.96 -22.71 -22.16
N ALA A 130 0.77 -21.39 -22.17
CA ALA A 130 0.33 -20.62 -21.01
C ALA A 130 -1.02 -21.11 -20.43
N TYR A 131 -2.01 -21.38 -21.29
CA TYR A 131 -3.33 -21.84 -20.84
C TYR A 131 -3.25 -23.23 -20.18
N GLY A 132 -2.51 -24.17 -20.78
CA GLY A 132 -2.27 -25.50 -20.23
C GLY A 132 -1.59 -25.43 -18.86
N LYS A 133 -0.56 -24.60 -18.73
CA LYS A 133 0.15 -24.38 -17.45
C LYS A 133 -0.80 -23.87 -16.36
N LEU A 134 -1.61 -22.84 -16.64
CA LEU A 134 -2.59 -22.32 -15.67
C LEU A 134 -3.57 -23.40 -15.18
N ARG A 135 -4.02 -24.30 -16.07
CA ARG A 135 -4.95 -25.39 -15.72
C ARG A 135 -4.29 -26.48 -14.88
N ILE A 136 -3.04 -26.82 -15.20
CA ILE A 136 -2.24 -27.77 -14.41
C ILE A 136 -1.99 -27.21 -13.01
N GLU A 137 -1.62 -25.93 -12.88
CA GLU A 137 -1.39 -25.32 -11.56
C GLU A 137 -2.66 -25.25 -10.70
N ARG A 138 -3.81 -24.92 -11.31
CA ARG A 138 -5.11 -25.00 -10.60
C ARG A 138 -5.42 -26.43 -10.13
N THR A 139 -5.13 -27.42 -10.96
CA THR A 139 -5.29 -28.84 -10.61
C THR A 139 -4.36 -29.21 -9.46
N ASN A 140 -3.08 -28.86 -9.53
CA ASN A 140 -2.11 -29.12 -8.47
C ASN A 140 -2.55 -28.50 -7.14
N ALA A 141 -2.94 -27.22 -7.13
CA ALA A 141 -3.44 -26.54 -5.94
C ALA A 141 -4.70 -27.20 -5.35
N ARG A 142 -5.63 -27.65 -6.20
CA ARG A 142 -6.85 -28.35 -5.77
C ARG A 142 -6.55 -29.72 -5.16
N TYR A 143 -5.59 -30.47 -5.69
CA TYR A 143 -5.32 -31.86 -5.30
C TYR A 143 -4.20 -32.03 -4.27
N VAL A 144 -3.62 -30.95 -3.72
CA VAL A 144 -2.58 -31.02 -2.67
C VAL A 144 -3.01 -31.93 -1.52
N GLY A 145 -4.20 -31.70 -0.96
CA GLY A 145 -4.68 -32.46 0.20
C GLY A 145 -4.94 -33.94 -0.11
N VAL A 146 -5.52 -34.25 -1.28
CA VAL A 146 -5.82 -35.64 -1.68
C VAL A 146 -4.53 -36.41 -1.94
N ARG A 147 -3.54 -35.78 -2.60
CA ARG A 147 -2.24 -36.40 -2.86
C ARG A 147 -1.47 -36.64 -1.58
N ALA A 148 -1.44 -35.66 -0.66
CA ALA A 148 -0.81 -35.81 0.64
C ALA A 148 -1.46 -36.93 1.47
N LYS A 149 -2.79 -37.02 1.45
CA LYS A 149 -3.52 -38.12 2.13
C LYS A 149 -3.15 -39.49 1.56
N ARG A 150 -3.17 -39.65 0.23
CA ARG A 150 -2.81 -40.92 -0.41
C ARG A 150 -1.36 -41.32 -0.16
N ALA A 151 -0.43 -40.37 -0.17
CA ALA A 151 0.96 -40.64 0.19
C ALA A 151 1.10 -41.11 1.64
N ALA A 152 0.40 -40.46 2.58
CA ALA A 152 0.41 -40.87 3.99
C ALA A 152 -0.29 -42.22 4.24
N GLU A 153 -1.29 -42.58 3.43
CA GLU A 153 -1.93 -43.91 3.48
C GLU A 153 -1.01 -44.99 2.91
N ALA A 154 -0.35 -44.73 1.77
CA ALA A 154 0.64 -45.65 1.19
C ALA A 154 1.83 -45.90 2.15
N GLU A 155 2.38 -44.86 2.79
CA GLU A 155 3.43 -45.04 3.80
C GLU A 155 2.98 -45.82 5.04
N LYS A 156 1.69 -45.79 5.39
CA LYS A 156 1.13 -46.58 6.49
C LYS A 156 0.94 -48.04 6.09
N GLU A 157 0.56 -48.29 4.84
CA GLU A 157 0.46 -49.65 4.30
C GLU A 157 1.84 -50.30 4.12
N GLU A 158 2.86 -49.56 3.68
CA GLU A 158 4.25 -50.07 3.59
C GLU A 158 4.89 -50.37 4.96
N LYS A 159 4.40 -49.74 6.04
CA LYS A 159 4.88 -49.96 7.42
C LYS A 159 4.10 -51.03 8.18
N LYS A 160 3.06 -51.61 7.57
CA LYS A 160 2.21 -52.65 8.16
C LYS A 160 2.61 -54.02 7.61
#